data_AF-A0A447S7R8-F1
#
_entry.id   AF-A0A447S7R8-F1
#
_cell.length_a   1.000
_cell.length_b   1.000
_cell.length_c   1.000
_cell.angle_alpha   90.00
_cell.angle_beta   90.00
_cell.angle_gamma   90.00
#
_symmetry.space_group_name_H-M   'P 1'
#
loop_
_entity.id
_entity.type
_entity.pdbx_description
1 polymer ?
#
loop_
_entity_poly.entity_id
_entity_poly.type
_entity_poly.pdbx_seq_one_letter_code
_entity_poly.pdbx_strand_id
1 'polypeptide(L)'
;MARARRKFALMRELGCETLLLCSNVQPDCSADSELQVADLRALATLAEEEGIAIGYEALAWGTHVNRWQQAWERVRRVDSPALGLVLDSFHILARGDTLDALPSVPVEKITFVQLADAPYMKNGFAGVEPPLPLLSRTGGAAAGGVCRADHPLWLPRPLVAGDLQ
;
A
#
# COMPACT_ATOMS: atom_id res chain seq x y z
N MET A 1 13.53 -0.67 -8.17
CA MET A 1 13.39 -2.12 -7.88
C MET A 1 14.33 -2.67 -6.79
N ALA A 2 15.58 -2.22 -6.64
CA ALA A 2 16.51 -2.77 -5.64
C ALA A 2 15.99 -2.78 -4.19
N ARG A 3 15.24 -1.74 -3.78
CA ARG A 3 14.63 -1.66 -2.44
C ARG A 3 13.58 -2.75 -2.20
N ALA A 4 12.73 -3.04 -3.19
CA ALA A 4 11.74 -4.11 -3.11
C ALA A 4 12.41 -5.48 -2.95
N ARG A 5 13.43 -5.79 -3.78
CA ARG A 5 14.20 -7.05 -3.68
C ARG A 5 14.79 -7.26 -2.29
N ARG A 6 15.35 -6.21 -1.67
CA ARG A 6 15.87 -6.29 -0.29
C ARG A 6 14.78 -6.58 0.74
N LYS A 7 13.58 -5.98 0.59
CA LYS A 7 12.46 -6.27 1.48
C LYS A 7 11.95 -7.70 1.30
N PHE A 8 11.88 -8.19 0.06
CA PHE A 8 11.47 -9.57 -0.23
C PHE A 8 12.46 -10.60 0.32
N ALA A 9 13.76 -10.33 0.22
CA ALA A 9 14.79 -11.15 0.87
C ALA A 9 14.59 -11.21 2.39
N LEU A 10 14.37 -10.06 3.05
CA LEU A 10 14.10 -10.01 4.48
C LEU A 10 12.78 -10.70 4.85
N MET A 11 11.72 -10.51 4.06
CA MET A 11 10.44 -11.19 4.28
C MET A 11 10.62 -12.71 4.26
N ARG A 12 11.40 -13.23 3.31
CA ARG A 12 11.73 -14.66 3.24
C ARG A 12 12.50 -15.15 4.47
N GLU A 13 13.48 -14.38 4.96
CA GLU A 13 14.18 -14.70 6.21
C GLU A 13 13.23 -14.72 7.43
N LEU A 14 12.19 -13.88 7.41
CA LEU A 14 11.19 -13.79 8.48
C LEU A 14 9.98 -14.72 8.29
N GLY A 15 9.89 -15.47 7.18
CA GLY A 15 8.71 -16.30 6.86
C GLY A 15 7.44 -15.49 6.57
N CYS A 16 7.59 -14.24 6.09
CA CYS A 16 6.49 -13.41 5.59
C CYS A 16 6.19 -13.73 4.13
N GLU A 17 4.92 -13.89 3.81
CA GLU A 17 4.43 -14.19 2.45
C GLU A 17 3.59 -13.04 1.88
N THR A 18 3.15 -12.10 2.74
CA THR A 18 2.33 -10.95 2.33
C THR A 18 3.02 -9.63 2.70
N LEU A 19 3.09 -8.71 1.74
CA LEU A 19 3.54 -7.34 1.91
C LEU A 19 2.33 -6.39 1.90
N LEU A 20 2.13 -5.61 2.96
CA LEU A 20 1.23 -4.45 2.91
C LEU A 20 2.01 -3.23 2.43
N LEU A 21 1.66 -2.74 1.25
CA LEU A 21 2.24 -1.58 0.62
C LEU A 21 1.31 -0.38 0.76
N CYS A 22 1.75 0.62 1.52
CA CYS A 22 1.01 1.86 1.68
C CYS A 22 1.21 2.82 0.49
N SER A 23 0.20 3.64 0.21
CA SER A 23 0.27 4.78 -0.70
C SER A 23 1.37 5.76 -0.28
N ASN A 24 2.03 6.40 -1.24
CA ASN A 24 3.14 7.31 -0.97
C ASN A 24 2.64 8.60 -0.27
N VAL A 25 3.43 9.08 0.68
CA VAL A 25 3.15 10.28 1.52
C VAL A 25 4.18 11.38 1.29
N GLN A 26 5.19 11.14 0.45
CA GLN A 26 6.21 12.13 0.14
C GLN A 26 5.60 13.28 -0.70
N PRO A 27 5.91 14.55 -0.42
CA PRO A 27 5.37 15.69 -1.15
C PRO A 27 5.74 15.71 -2.64
N ASP A 28 6.91 15.16 -2.99
CA ASP A 28 7.49 15.15 -4.34
C ASP A 28 7.18 13.87 -5.12
N CYS A 29 6.35 12.96 -4.59
CA CYS A 29 5.96 11.78 -5.34
C CYS A 29 5.07 12.14 -6.54
N SER A 30 5.13 11.32 -7.59
CA SER A 30 4.42 11.60 -8.83
C SER A 30 2.90 11.52 -8.67
N ALA A 31 2.21 12.54 -9.18
CA ALA A 31 0.74 12.57 -9.31
C ALA A 31 0.24 11.77 -10.52
N ASP A 32 1.14 11.37 -11.42
CA ASP A 32 0.79 10.66 -12.65
C ASP A 32 0.30 9.24 -12.35
N SER A 33 -0.98 9.00 -12.62
CA SER A 33 -1.62 7.70 -12.45
C SER A 33 -1.00 6.61 -13.30
N GLU A 34 -0.55 6.93 -14.51
CA GLU A 34 0.04 5.95 -15.42
C GLU A 34 1.37 5.45 -14.86
N LEU A 35 2.17 6.37 -14.34
CA LEU A 35 3.44 6.02 -13.68
C LEU A 35 3.21 5.17 -12.44
N GLN A 36 2.23 5.54 -11.59
CA GLN A 36 1.86 4.75 -10.40
C GLN A 36 1.44 3.32 -10.76
N VAL A 37 0.62 3.15 -11.81
CA VAL A 37 0.20 1.83 -12.30
C VAL A 37 1.39 1.05 -12.87
N ALA A 38 2.28 1.70 -13.61
CA ALA A 38 3.48 1.06 -14.15
C ALA A 38 4.43 0.56 -13.05
N ASP A 39 4.65 1.38 -12.02
CA ASP A 39 5.45 1.01 -10.85
C ASP A 39 4.83 -0.19 -10.10
N LEU A 40 3.52 -0.11 -9.80
CA LEU A 40 2.80 -1.21 -9.16
C LEU A 40 2.85 -2.50 -9.99
N ARG A 41 2.75 -2.41 -11.31
CA ARG A 41 2.88 -3.57 -12.21
C ARG A 41 4.28 -4.18 -12.14
N ALA A 42 5.33 -3.37 -12.19
CA ALA A 42 6.71 -3.86 -12.09
C ALA A 42 6.98 -4.56 -10.75
N LEU A 43 6.42 -4.04 -9.64
CA LEU A 43 6.52 -4.69 -8.34
C LEU A 43 5.70 -5.97 -8.26
N ALA A 44 4.49 -5.97 -8.82
CA ALA A 44 3.63 -7.15 -8.84
C ALA A 44 4.28 -8.30 -9.62
N THR A 45 4.88 -8.02 -10.79
CA THR A 45 5.66 -9.01 -11.55
C THR A 45 6.79 -9.61 -10.70
N LEU A 46 7.54 -8.76 -9.99
CA LEU A 46 8.60 -9.25 -9.09
C LEU A 46 8.04 -10.08 -7.92
N ALA A 47 6.89 -9.70 -7.38
CA ALA A 47 6.24 -10.43 -6.30
C ALA A 47 5.76 -11.81 -6.76
N GLU A 48 5.23 -11.93 -7.99
CA GLU A 48 4.89 -13.21 -8.60
C GLU A 48 6.12 -14.14 -8.70
N GLU A 49 7.26 -13.60 -9.15
CA GLU A 49 8.52 -14.35 -9.25
C GLU A 49 9.01 -14.89 -7.90
N GLU A 50 8.74 -14.16 -6.82
CA GLU A 50 9.21 -14.48 -5.45
C GLU A 50 8.12 -15.15 -4.58
N GLY A 51 6.93 -15.41 -5.13
CA GLY A 51 5.81 -16.02 -4.40
C GLY A 51 5.23 -15.14 -3.28
N ILE A 52 5.29 -13.82 -3.43
CA ILE A 52 4.82 -12.84 -2.45
C ILE A 52 3.49 -12.24 -2.90
N ALA A 53 2.53 -12.15 -1.98
CA ALA A 53 1.30 -11.38 -2.18
C ALA A 53 1.50 -9.93 -1.72
N ILE A 54 0.89 -8.97 -2.43
CA ILE A 54 0.93 -7.55 -2.09
C ILE A 54 -0.49 -7.05 -1.87
N GLY A 55 -0.71 -6.40 -0.73
CA GLY A 55 -1.89 -5.56 -0.50
C GLY A 55 -1.54 -4.09 -0.66
N TYR A 56 -2.22 -3.38 -1.57
CA TYR A 56 -2.06 -1.94 -1.72
C TYR A 56 -3.10 -1.18 -0.89
N GLU A 57 -2.62 -0.25 -0.06
CA GLU A 57 -3.41 0.46 0.94
C GLU A 57 -3.40 1.97 0.68
N ALA A 58 -4.58 2.58 0.60
CA ALA A 58 -4.72 4.03 0.58
C ALA A 58 -4.65 4.57 2.02
N LEU A 59 -3.58 5.31 2.34
CA LEU A 59 -3.49 6.04 3.59
C LEU A 59 -4.32 7.32 3.51
N ALA A 60 -5.04 7.66 4.58
CA ALA A 60 -5.85 8.89 4.62
C ALA A 60 -5.03 10.19 4.42
N TRP A 61 -3.72 10.14 4.62
CA TRP A 61 -2.77 11.22 4.36
C TRP A 61 -1.84 10.94 3.17
N GLY A 62 -2.18 9.99 2.31
CA GLY A 62 -1.45 9.76 1.05
C GLY A 62 -1.48 11.01 0.17
N THR A 63 -0.35 11.32 -0.48
CA THR A 63 -0.20 12.56 -1.26
C THR A 63 -1.15 12.60 -2.45
N HIS A 64 -1.24 11.49 -3.21
CA HIS A 64 -2.09 11.40 -4.42
C HIS A 64 -3.13 10.28 -4.38
N VAL A 65 -2.89 9.25 -3.56
CA VAL A 65 -3.81 8.12 -3.35
C VAL A 65 -4.17 8.11 -1.88
N ASN A 66 -5.34 8.64 -1.54
CA ASN A 66 -5.81 8.75 -0.14
C ASN A 66 -7.27 8.36 0.06
N ARG A 67 -7.86 7.69 -0.94
CA ARG A 67 -9.15 7.04 -0.87
C ARG A 67 -9.04 5.61 -1.35
N TRP A 68 -9.76 4.69 -0.72
CA TRP A 68 -9.68 3.26 -1.04
C TRP A 68 -10.09 2.97 -2.49
N GLN A 69 -11.01 3.75 -3.07
CA GLN A 69 -11.43 3.62 -4.47
C GLN A 69 -10.30 3.97 -5.45
N GLN A 70 -9.42 4.90 -5.08
CA GLN A 70 -8.23 5.22 -5.88
C GLN A 70 -7.24 4.04 -5.86
N ALA A 71 -6.99 3.46 -4.68
CA ALA A 71 -6.17 2.25 -4.57
C ALA A 71 -6.76 1.09 -5.39
N TRP A 72 -8.09 0.89 -5.29
CA TRP A 72 -8.79 -0.13 -6.09
C TRP A 72 -8.63 0.10 -7.59
N GLU A 73 -8.78 1.33 -8.07
CA GLU A 73 -8.58 1.63 -9.49
C GLU A 73 -7.18 1.22 -9.96
N ARG A 74 -6.13 1.50 -9.16
CA ARG A 74 -4.75 1.13 -9.52
C ARG A 74 -4.56 -0.38 -9.53
N VAL A 75 -5.04 -1.08 -8.49
CA VAL A 75 -5.01 -2.55 -8.39
C VAL A 75 -5.72 -3.19 -9.59
N ARG A 76 -6.93 -2.72 -9.92
CA ARG A 76 -7.72 -3.20 -11.05
C ARG A 76 -7.04 -2.99 -12.40
N ARG A 77 -6.28 -1.90 -12.57
CA ARG A 77 -5.54 -1.61 -13.81
C ARG A 77 -4.24 -2.38 -13.97
N VAL A 78 -3.61 -2.76 -12.85
CA VAL A 78 -2.45 -3.64 -12.88
C VAL A 78 -2.88 -5.06 -13.23
N ASP A 79 -3.99 -5.51 -12.64
CA ASP A 79 -4.59 -6.84 -12.82
C ASP A 79 -3.62 -8.01 -12.70
N SER A 80 -2.81 -8.00 -11.63
CA SER A 80 -1.93 -9.11 -11.27
C SER A 80 -2.58 -10.00 -10.20
N PRO A 81 -2.33 -11.32 -10.21
CA PRO A 81 -2.70 -12.22 -9.11
C PRO A 81 -1.92 -11.93 -7.82
N ALA A 82 -0.72 -11.35 -7.88
CA ALA A 82 0.08 -11.00 -6.71
C ALA A 82 -0.27 -9.63 -6.10
N LEU A 83 -1.18 -8.86 -6.71
CA LEU A 83 -1.56 -7.54 -6.23
C LEU A 83 -3.06 -7.46 -5.94
N GLY A 84 -3.39 -7.15 -4.69
CA GLY A 84 -4.74 -6.86 -4.23
C GLY A 84 -4.84 -5.55 -3.45
N LEU A 85 -6.03 -5.31 -2.93
CA LEU A 85 -6.47 -4.15 -2.18
C LEU A 85 -6.46 -4.46 -0.68
N VAL A 86 -5.98 -3.50 0.10
CA VAL A 86 -6.17 -3.46 1.55
C VAL A 86 -7.33 -2.52 1.87
N LEU A 87 -8.26 -2.99 2.70
CA LEU A 87 -9.32 -2.15 3.27
C LEU A 87 -9.00 -1.89 4.74
N ASP A 88 -8.64 -0.66 5.06
CA ASP A 88 -8.41 -0.21 6.43
C ASP A 88 -9.52 0.76 6.84
N SER A 89 -10.38 0.35 7.78
CA SER A 89 -11.51 1.17 8.22
C SER A 89 -11.06 2.47 8.87
N PHE A 90 -9.87 2.56 9.47
CA PHE A 90 -9.36 3.82 10.00
C PHE A 90 -9.23 4.83 8.87
N HIS A 91 -8.55 4.47 7.78
CA HIS A 91 -8.29 5.39 6.68
C HIS A 91 -9.56 5.78 5.93
N ILE A 92 -10.48 4.83 5.77
CA ILE A 92 -11.79 5.06 5.14
C ILE A 92 -12.61 6.04 6.00
N LEU A 93 -12.77 5.76 7.30
CA LEU A 93 -13.57 6.58 8.21
C LEU A 93 -12.95 7.96 8.45
N ALA A 94 -11.63 8.04 8.58
CA ALA A 94 -10.93 9.31 8.78
C ALA A 94 -11.16 10.29 7.61
N ARG A 95 -11.41 9.78 6.40
CA ARG A 95 -11.76 10.56 5.21
C ARG A 95 -13.27 10.79 5.03
N GLY A 96 -14.09 10.16 5.85
CA GLY A 96 -15.55 10.09 5.69
C GLY A 96 -15.97 9.37 4.42
N ASP A 97 -15.15 8.44 3.93
CA ASP A 97 -15.54 7.61 2.80
C ASP A 97 -16.56 6.56 3.24
N THR A 98 -17.39 6.13 2.29
CA THR A 98 -18.31 5.01 2.46
C THR A 98 -17.79 3.77 1.72
N LEU A 99 -18.38 2.62 2.03
CA LEU A 99 -18.11 1.35 1.36
C LEU A 99 -19.17 1.00 0.30
N ASP A 100 -19.97 1.96 -0.15
CA ASP A 100 -21.09 1.70 -1.07
C ASP A 100 -20.63 1.08 -2.41
N ALA A 101 -19.40 1.38 -2.84
CA ALA A 101 -18.80 0.82 -4.04
C ALA A 101 -18.12 -0.55 -3.82
N LEU A 102 -18.01 -1.03 -2.57
CA LEU A 102 -17.31 -2.27 -2.24
C LEU A 102 -17.87 -3.51 -2.97
N PRO A 103 -19.19 -3.65 -3.22
CA PRO A 103 -19.72 -4.76 -4.00
C PRO A 103 -19.16 -4.89 -5.43
N SER A 104 -18.48 -3.85 -5.96
CA SER A 104 -17.80 -3.90 -7.26
C SER A 104 -16.39 -4.48 -7.22
N VAL A 105 -15.84 -4.72 -6.02
CA VAL A 105 -14.50 -5.30 -5.82
C VAL A 105 -14.63 -6.82 -5.67
N PRO A 106 -13.99 -7.63 -6.56
CA PRO A 106 -13.94 -9.07 -6.39
C PRO A 106 -13.26 -9.45 -5.07
N VAL A 107 -13.81 -10.43 -4.35
CA VAL A 107 -13.34 -10.81 -3.02
C VAL A 107 -11.89 -11.31 -3.05
N GLU A 108 -11.48 -11.97 -4.14
CA GLU A 108 -10.13 -12.46 -4.38
C GLU A 108 -9.10 -11.33 -4.56
N LYS A 109 -9.56 -10.10 -4.83
CA LYS A 109 -8.69 -8.92 -4.86
C LYS A 109 -8.58 -8.23 -3.51
N ILE A 110 -9.29 -8.67 -2.46
CA ILE A 110 -9.14 -8.13 -1.10
C ILE A 110 -8.10 -8.99 -0.36
N THR A 111 -6.87 -8.51 -0.26
CA THR A 111 -5.76 -9.28 0.34
C THR A 111 -5.64 -9.11 1.85
N PHE A 112 -6.16 -8.00 2.39
CA PHE A 112 -6.15 -7.76 3.82
C PHE A 112 -7.26 -6.79 4.24
N VAL A 113 -7.82 -6.99 5.43
CA VAL A 113 -8.79 -6.08 6.04
C VAL A 113 -8.31 -5.73 7.44
N GLN A 114 -8.20 -4.44 7.73
CA GLN A 114 -7.90 -3.91 9.05
C GLN A 114 -9.11 -3.15 9.58
N LEU A 115 -9.53 -3.47 10.80
CA LEU A 115 -10.64 -2.81 11.49
C LEU A 115 -10.12 -1.99 12.66
N ALA A 116 -10.41 -0.70 12.63
CA ALA A 116 -10.11 0.29 13.65
C ALA A 116 -11.09 1.47 13.55
N ASP A 117 -11.42 2.05 14.71
CA ASP A 117 -12.16 3.31 14.79
C ASP A 117 -11.28 4.48 14.33
N ALA A 118 -11.88 5.55 13.82
CA ALA A 118 -11.15 6.78 13.48
C ALA A 118 -11.89 8.06 13.83
N PRO A 119 -11.17 9.12 14.25
CA PRO A 119 -11.74 10.46 14.28
C PRO A 119 -11.96 10.95 12.85
N TYR A 120 -13.09 11.62 12.60
CA TYR A 120 -13.36 12.27 11.31
C TYR A 120 -12.41 13.46 11.09
N MET A 121 -11.61 13.44 10.00
CA MET A 121 -10.62 14.50 9.72
C MET A 121 -11.26 15.63 8.90
N LYS A 122 -11.63 16.74 9.57
CA LYS A 122 -12.43 17.82 8.98
C LYS A 122 -11.72 18.77 8.01
N ASN A 123 -10.39 18.79 7.94
CA ASN A 123 -9.63 19.64 7.02
C ASN A 123 -8.28 18.94 6.74
N GLY A 124 -7.77 19.04 5.50
CA GLY A 124 -6.47 18.46 5.12
C GLY A 124 -5.35 18.83 6.10
N PHE A 125 -4.29 18.02 6.10
CA PHE A 125 -3.18 17.93 7.06
C PHE A 125 -2.29 19.20 7.21
N ALA A 126 -2.87 20.40 7.26
CA ALA A 126 -2.21 21.59 7.74
C ALA A 126 -2.25 21.60 9.27
N GLY A 127 -1.36 20.82 9.91
CA GLY A 127 -1.02 21.02 11.32
C GLY A 127 -1.47 19.96 12.34
N VAL A 128 -1.78 18.73 11.92
CA VAL A 128 -1.86 17.60 12.86
C VAL A 128 -0.54 16.84 12.75
N GLU A 129 0.24 16.72 13.83
CA GLU A 129 1.34 15.74 13.82
C GLU A 129 0.74 14.36 13.56
N PRO A 130 1.41 13.45 12.82
CA PRO A 130 0.95 12.07 12.75
C PRO A 130 0.72 11.60 14.19
N PRO A 131 -0.47 11.05 14.53
CA PRO A 131 -0.70 10.60 15.88
C PRO A 131 0.47 9.68 16.26
N LEU A 132 1.05 9.92 17.45
CA LEU A 132 2.05 9.05 18.07
C LEU A 132 1.69 7.60 17.73
N PRO A 133 2.65 6.75 17.31
CA PRO A 133 2.36 5.45 16.73
C PRO A 133 1.38 4.72 17.63
N LEU A 134 0.11 4.71 17.20
CA LEU A 134 -0.93 3.98 17.90
C LEU A 134 -0.46 2.55 17.78
N LEU A 135 -0.11 1.96 18.92
CA LEU A 135 0.59 0.70 19.03
C LEU A 135 -0.12 -0.36 18.15
N SER A 136 0.33 -0.53 16.90
CA SER A 136 -0.11 -1.62 16.04
C SER A 136 0.61 -2.85 16.56
N ARG A 137 0.10 -3.39 17.66
CA ARG A 137 0.36 -4.78 18.01
C ARG A 137 -0.39 -5.66 17.01
N THR A 138 0.09 -5.72 15.77
CA THR A 138 -0.13 -6.88 14.91
C THR A 138 0.89 -7.95 15.29
N GLY A 139 0.75 -8.46 16.52
CA GLY A 139 1.39 -9.69 16.94
C GLY A 139 0.44 -10.85 16.63
N GLY A 140 0.48 -11.34 15.40
CA GLY A 140 -0.31 -12.47 14.95
C GLY A 140 0.42 -13.24 13.88
N ALA A 141 1.42 -14.04 14.28
CA ALA A 141 2.00 -15.06 13.41
C ALA A 141 0.96 -16.18 13.23
N ALA A 142 0.11 -16.04 12.22
CA ALA A 142 -0.40 -17.21 11.52
C ALA A 142 0.74 -17.73 10.63
N ALA A 143 0.77 -19.04 10.34
CA ALA A 143 1.67 -19.57 9.33
C ALA A 143 1.43 -18.82 8.00
N GLY A 144 2.46 -18.10 7.51
CA GLY A 144 2.34 -17.11 6.42
C GLY A 144 2.24 -15.66 6.95
N GLY A 145 3.32 -15.11 7.49
CA GLY A 145 3.31 -13.80 8.17
C GLY A 145 3.01 -12.61 7.25
N VAL A 146 2.48 -11.52 7.84
CA VAL A 146 2.22 -10.24 7.17
C VAL A 146 3.30 -9.23 7.54
N CYS A 147 3.94 -8.64 6.54
CA CYS A 147 4.95 -7.61 6.69
C CYS A 147 4.40 -6.27 6.17
N ARG A 148 4.28 -5.25 7.04
CA ARG A 148 3.79 -3.91 6.66
C ARG A 148 4.96 -2.97 6.32
N ALA A 149 4.85 -2.26 5.20
CA ALA A 149 5.83 -1.29 4.76
C ALA A 149 5.26 0.14 4.76
N ASP A 150 5.58 0.90 5.82
CA ASP A 150 5.13 2.29 5.99
C ASP A 150 6.01 3.32 5.24
N HIS A 151 7.05 2.87 4.53
CA HIS A 151 7.93 3.71 3.72
C HIS A 151 7.96 3.25 2.25
N PRO A 152 8.00 4.19 1.28
CA PRO A 152 7.89 3.86 -0.13
C PRO A 152 8.98 2.88 -0.58
N LEU A 153 8.57 1.88 -1.36
CA LEU A 153 9.48 0.91 -2.00
C LEU A 153 10.15 1.47 -3.27
N TRP A 154 9.71 2.64 -3.68
CA TRP A 154 10.06 3.30 -4.94
C TRP A 154 11.11 4.39 -4.69
N LEU A 155 11.85 4.74 -5.74
CA LEU A 155 12.74 5.90 -5.71
C LEU A 155 11.92 7.17 -5.94
N PRO A 156 12.30 8.31 -5.35
CA PRO A 156 11.62 9.59 -5.56
C PRO A 156 11.74 10.13 -6.99
N ARG A 157 12.52 9.47 -7.89
CA ARG A 157 12.76 9.88 -9.27
C ARG A 157 12.97 8.68 -10.21
N PRO A 158 12.70 8.82 -11.52
CA PRO A 158 13.12 7.83 -12.52
C PRO A 158 14.64 7.64 -12.47
N LEU A 159 15.11 6.39 -12.57
CA LEU A 159 16.53 6.05 -12.64
C LEU A 159 17.16 6.76 -13.85
N VAL A 160 18.06 7.70 -13.58
CA VAL A 160 18.98 8.23 -14.59
C VAL A 160 20.19 7.31 -14.66
N ALA A 161 20.79 7.17 -15.84
CA ALA A 161 21.87 6.23 -16.13
C ALA A 161 23.14 6.35 -15.24
N GLY A 162 23.20 7.34 -14.35
CA GLY A 162 24.28 7.52 -13.37
C GLY A 162 24.09 6.82 -12.02
N ASP A 163 22.90 6.26 -11.73
CA ASP A 163 22.60 5.66 -10.41
C ASP A 163 23.00 4.17 -10.28
N LEU A 164 23.72 3.64 -11.27
CA LEU A 164 24.19 2.23 -11.33
C LEU A 164 25.73 2.10 -11.28
N GLN A 165 26.42 3.07 -10.69
CA GLN A 165 27.84 2.94 -10.31
C GLN A 165 28.00 2.69 -8.82
#